data_AF-A0A1J0LXZ4-F1
#
_entry.id   AF-A0A1J0LXZ4-F1
#
_cell.length_a   1.000
_cell.length_b   1.000
_cell.length_c   1.000
_cell.angle_alpha   90.00
_cell.angle_beta   90.00
_cell.angle_gamma   90.00
#
_symmetry.space_group_name_H-M   'P 1'
#
loop_
_entity.id
_entity.type
_entity.pdbx_description
1 polymer ?
#
loop_
_entity_poly.entity_id
_entity_poly.type
_entity_poly.pdbx_seq_one_letter_code
_entity_poly.pdbx_strand_id
1 'polypeptide(L)'
;MRRILVTLLALGGIGLAQEVVVAQALPRPPGPWGAGFYPGLPTYTLQLTTVYPPETARFPGTFQVAYDDQALYLAARLRQETPPKAERQADDPEWWQDDTLEVFLRPHAFDEEAPDLHLAVNPKGVRFERYTTPLAFEARTGTFPGGWWAELRIPFGEALPPPPTGRPLATQGGPRPPGSRGVHPLAPGG
;
A
#
# COMPACT_ATOMS: atom_id res chain seq x y z
N MET A 1 -58.40 -23.81 -2.27
CA MET A 1 -58.67 -22.55 -1.53
C MET A 1 -57.98 -22.68 -0.18
N ARG A 2 -57.06 -21.85 0.32
CA ARG A 2 -56.70 -20.43 0.15
C ARG A 2 -55.18 -20.29 0.19
N ARG A 3 -54.66 -19.37 -0.63
CA ARG A 3 -53.33 -18.77 -0.54
C ARG A 3 -53.28 -17.84 0.67
N ILE A 4 -52.22 -17.87 1.47
CA ILE A 4 -51.71 -16.68 2.16
C ILE A 4 -50.19 -16.68 1.99
N LEU A 5 -49.77 -15.69 1.21
CA LEU A 5 -48.41 -15.24 0.97
C LEU A 5 -48.00 -14.39 2.19
N VAL A 6 -46.88 -14.68 2.83
CA VAL A 6 -46.20 -13.70 3.69
C VAL A 6 -44.83 -13.47 3.11
N THR A 7 -44.76 -12.40 2.32
CA THR A 7 -43.55 -11.73 1.88
C THR A 7 -42.82 -11.21 3.11
N LEU A 8 -41.63 -11.73 3.39
CA LEU A 8 -40.72 -11.15 4.37
C LEU A 8 -39.62 -10.41 3.62
N LEU A 9 -39.52 -9.12 3.92
CA LEU A 9 -38.70 -8.12 3.28
C LEU A 9 -37.21 -8.53 3.30
N ALA A 10 -36.61 -8.59 2.11
CA ALA A 10 -35.18 -8.41 1.96
C ALA A 10 -34.88 -6.91 2.14
N LEU A 11 -34.43 -6.52 3.33
CA LEU A 11 -33.97 -5.18 3.64
C LEU A 11 -32.58 -5.27 4.25
N GLY A 12 -31.62 -4.63 3.58
CA GLY A 12 -30.48 -4.02 4.22
C GLY A 12 -29.25 -4.90 4.39
N GLY A 13 -28.26 -4.66 3.53
CA GLY A 13 -26.87 -5.03 3.82
C GLY A 13 -26.14 -5.68 2.67
N ILE A 14 -26.03 -5.01 1.53
CA ILE A 14 -24.85 -5.24 0.67
C ILE A 14 -23.69 -4.53 1.38
N GLY A 15 -23.20 -5.10 2.47
CA GLY A 15 -21.85 -4.84 2.92
C GLY A 15 -20.96 -5.50 1.88
N LEU A 16 -20.32 -4.70 1.02
CA LEU A 16 -19.20 -5.20 0.24
C LEU A 16 -18.14 -5.64 1.25
N ALA A 17 -18.10 -6.93 1.56
CA ALA A 17 -17.02 -7.52 2.33
C ALA A 17 -15.74 -7.25 1.53
N GLN A 18 -14.88 -6.38 2.03
CA GLN A 18 -13.55 -6.20 1.46
C GLN A 18 -12.84 -7.54 1.55
N GLU A 19 -12.43 -8.11 0.41
CA GLU A 19 -11.47 -9.22 0.44
C GLU A 19 -10.18 -8.69 1.05
N VAL A 20 -9.91 -9.09 2.29
CA VAL A 20 -8.69 -8.73 3.00
C VAL A 20 -7.54 -9.50 2.36
N VAL A 21 -6.65 -8.79 1.68
CA VAL A 21 -5.43 -9.38 1.11
C VAL A 21 -4.31 -9.33 2.16
N VAL A 22 -3.86 -10.52 2.56
CA VAL A 22 -2.70 -10.69 3.44
C VAL A 22 -1.43 -10.69 2.60
N ALA A 23 -0.58 -9.68 2.73
CA ALA A 23 0.79 -9.74 2.23
C ALA A 23 1.77 -10.10 3.34
N GLN A 24 2.70 -11.01 3.04
CA GLN A 24 3.76 -11.40 3.94
C GLN A 24 5.10 -10.91 3.39
N ALA A 25 5.85 -10.20 4.22
CA ALA A 25 7.24 -9.90 3.92
C ALA A 25 8.09 -11.17 4.08
N LEU A 26 8.92 -11.48 3.08
CA LEU A 26 9.86 -12.60 3.09
C LEU A 26 11.31 -12.11 2.98
N PRO A 27 12.31 -12.93 3.35
CA PRO A 27 13.70 -12.56 3.19
C PRO A 27 14.00 -12.09 1.76
N ARG A 28 14.64 -10.92 1.65
CA ARG A 28 14.94 -10.29 0.37
C ARG A 28 15.98 -11.13 -0.39
N PRO A 29 15.68 -11.57 -1.63
CA PRO A 29 16.70 -12.22 -2.45
C PRO A 29 17.79 -11.21 -2.84
N PRO A 30 19.04 -11.65 -3.03
CA PRO A 30 20.11 -10.77 -3.49
C PRO A 30 19.79 -10.26 -4.91
N GLY A 31 20.07 -8.99 -5.16
CA GLY A 31 19.86 -8.40 -6.48
C GLY A 31 19.93 -6.88 -6.49
N PRO A 32 20.06 -6.28 -7.69
CA PRO A 32 19.93 -4.84 -7.84
C PRO A 32 18.49 -4.42 -7.60
N TRP A 33 18.32 -3.14 -7.27
CA TRP A 33 17.01 -2.52 -7.31
C TRP A 33 16.50 -2.41 -8.74
N GLY A 34 15.19 -2.49 -8.95
CA GLY A 34 14.58 -2.16 -10.24
C GLY A 34 13.37 -3.00 -10.62
N ALA A 35 12.93 -2.84 -11.87
CA ALA A 35 11.67 -3.38 -12.38
C ALA A 35 11.57 -4.92 -12.42
N GLY A 36 12.67 -5.63 -12.14
CA GLY A 36 12.70 -7.09 -12.03
C GLY A 36 12.11 -7.62 -10.71
N PHE A 37 11.95 -6.74 -9.72
CA PHE A 37 11.46 -7.04 -8.36
C PHE A 37 12.20 -8.20 -7.70
N TYR A 38 11.54 -8.93 -6.79
CA TYR A 38 12.10 -10.00 -5.98
C TYR A 38 11.70 -11.37 -6.57
N PRO A 39 12.61 -12.03 -7.31
CA PRO A 39 12.30 -13.33 -7.91
C PRO A 39 11.94 -14.35 -6.83
N GLY A 40 10.87 -15.10 -7.07
CA GLY A 40 10.42 -16.15 -6.15
C GLY A 40 9.58 -15.66 -4.96
N LEU A 41 9.41 -14.35 -4.77
CA LEU A 41 8.49 -13.84 -3.73
C LEU A 41 7.03 -13.78 -4.24
N PRO A 42 6.05 -13.98 -3.35
CA PRO A 42 4.64 -13.79 -3.67
C PRO A 42 4.37 -12.38 -4.21
N THR A 43 3.49 -12.30 -5.20
CA THR A 43 3.02 -11.03 -5.77
C THR A 43 1.58 -10.80 -5.36
N TYR A 44 1.30 -9.62 -4.82
CA TYR A 44 -0.01 -9.20 -4.34
C TYR A 44 -0.61 -8.17 -5.29
N THR A 45 -1.94 -8.08 -5.33
CA THR A 45 -2.63 -7.11 -6.21
C THR A 45 -2.95 -5.84 -5.45
N LEU A 46 -2.72 -4.69 -6.07
CA LEU A 46 -3.20 -3.38 -5.63
C LEU A 46 -4.49 -3.08 -6.41
N GLN A 47 -5.64 -3.24 -5.75
CA GLN A 47 -6.96 -3.11 -6.39
C GLN A 47 -7.79 -1.92 -5.90
N LEU A 48 -7.47 -1.34 -4.74
CA LEU A 48 -8.27 -0.27 -4.13
C LEU A 48 -7.48 1.04 -4.07
N THR A 49 -8.21 2.14 -4.17
CA THR A 49 -7.75 3.50 -3.83
C THR A 49 -7.84 3.70 -2.32
N THR A 50 -7.16 4.72 -1.79
CA THR A 50 -7.26 5.11 -0.38
C THR A 50 -8.35 6.16 -0.13
N VAL A 51 -9.20 6.47 -1.12
CA VAL A 51 -10.38 7.32 -0.87
C VAL A 51 -11.35 6.63 0.09
N TYR A 52 -12.18 7.40 0.81
CA TYR A 52 -13.28 6.85 1.60
C TYR A 52 -14.63 7.27 1.00
N PRO A 53 -15.52 6.31 0.67
CA PRO A 53 -15.30 4.86 0.71
C PRO A 53 -14.22 4.42 -0.30
N PRO A 54 -13.47 3.33 -0.03
CA PRO A 54 -12.50 2.83 -1.00
C PRO A 54 -13.15 2.47 -2.32
N GLU A 55 -12.58 2.98 -3.40
CA GLU A 55 -13.00 2.68 -4.76
C GLU A 55 -11.98 1.76 -5.44
N THR A 56 -12.44 0.97 -6.40
CA THR A 56 -11.53 0.21 -7.27
C THR A 56 -10.57 1.16 -7.98
N ALA A 57 -9.27 0.89 -7.86
CA ALA A 57 -8.24 1.63 -8.55
C ALA A 57 -8.47 1.53 -10.07
N ARG A 58 -8.69 2.69 -10.70
CA ARG A 58 -8.81 2.80 -12.17
C ARG A 58 -7.66 2.11 -12.89
N PHE A 59 -6.46 2.20 -12.32
CA PHE A 59 -5.28 1.50 -12.81
C PHE A 59 -4.71 0.60 -11.70
N PRO A 60 -5.08 -0.68 -11.67
CA PRO A 60 -4.59 -1.60 -10.65
C PRO A 60 -3.10 -1.85 -10.83
N GLY A 61 -2.46 -2.30 -9.76
CA GLY A 61 -1.06 -2.64 -9.75
C GLY A 61 -0.79 -3.98 -9.09
N THR A 62 0.48 -4.29 -8.95
CA THR A 62 0.95 -5.37 -8.10
C THR A 62 2.06 -4.89 -7.19
N PHE A 63 2.27 -5.58 -6.08
CA PHE A 63 3.40 -5.31 -5.21
C PHE A 63 3.97 -6.58 -4.59
N GLN A 64 5.21 -6.50 -4.14
CA GLN A 64 5.91 -7.50 -3.35
C GLN A 64 6.49 -6.81 -2.11
N VAL A 65 6.60 -7.57 -1.01
CA VAL A 65 7.19 -7.08 0.24
C VAL A 65 8.31 -8.03 0.63
N ALA A 66 9.46 -7.47 0.99
CA ALA A 66 10.62 -8.23 1.43
C ALA A 66 11.27 -7.57 2.65
N TYR A 67 12.17 -8.26 3.32
CA TYR A 67 12.97 -7.69 4.41
C TYR A 67 14.37 -8.29 4.46
N ASP A 68 15.30 -7.58 5.08
CA ASP A 68 16.60 -8.10 5.53
C ASP A 68 16.89 -7.61 6.95
N ASP A 69 18.13 -7.74 7.44
CA ASP A 69 18.50 -7.29 8.78
C ASP A 69 18.50 -5.76 8.95
N GLN A 70 18.26 -4.99 7.88
CA GLN A 70 18.43 -3.53 7.87
C GLN A 70 17.15 -2.79 7.52
N ALA A 71 16.26 -3.38 6.72
CA ALA A 71 15.09 -2.66 6.21
C ALA A 71 13.93 -3.57 5.81
N LEU A 72 12.75 -2.96 5.78
CA LEU A 72 11.60 -3.43 5.00
C LEU A 72 11.71 -2.90 3.58
N TYR A 73 11.35 -3.72 2.59
CA TYR A 73 11.36 -3.35 1.20
C TYR A 73 9.99 -3.56 0.57
N LEU A 74 9.56 -2.60 -0.24
CA LEU A 74 8.32 -2.68 -1.00
C LEU A 74 8.62 -2.38 -2.46
N ALA A 75 8.27 -3.30 -3.36
CA ALA A 75 8.37 -3.11 -4.79
C ALA A 75 6.96 -3.12 -5.40
N ALA A 76 6.59 -2.09 -6.16
CA ALA A 76 5.26 -1.93 -6.72
C ALA A 76 5.32 -1.65 -8.22
N ARG A 77 4.44 -2.31 -8.99
CA ARG A 77 4.25 -2.12 -10.43
C ARG A 77 2.84 -1.59 -10.66
N LEU A 78 2.75 -0.40 -11.23
CA LEU A 78 1.50 0.33 -11.34
C LEU A 78 1.17 0.49 -12.82
N ARG A 79 -0.04 0.07 -13.21
CA ARG A 79 -0.51 0.27 -14.59
C ARG A 79 -0.80 1.75 -14.82
N GLN A 80 -0.64 2.18 -16.07
CA GLN A 80 -1.05 3.50 -16.51
C GLN A 80 -1.28 3.50 -18.03
N GLU A 81 -2.40 4.06 -18.48
CA GLU A 81 -2.71 4.17 -19.91
C GLU A 81 -1.94 5.30 -20.61
N THR A 82 -1.68 6.38 -19.88
CA THR A 82 -0.93 7.56 -20.35
C THR A 82 0.43 7.63 -19.64
N PRO A 83 1.38 8.47 -20.09
CA PRO A 83 2.56 8.75 -19.28
C PRO A 83 2.14 9.24 -17.89
N PRO A 84 2.70 8.70 -16.79
CA PRO A 84 2.23 9.06 -15.46
C PRO A 84 2.63 10.51 -15.12
N LYS A 85 1.71 11.23 -14.48
CA LYS A 85 1.92 12.61 -14.07
C LYS A 85 2.85 12.67 -12.86
N ALA A 86 3.91 13.47 -12.95
CA ALA A 86 4.91 13.62 -11.91
C ALA A 86 5.52 15.04 -11.98
N GLU A 87 4.77 16.06 -11.59
CA GLU A 87 5.15 17.48 -11.71
C GLU A 87 5.52 18.10 -10.37
N ARG A 88 5.05 17.52 -9.26
CA ARG A 88 5.19 18.05 -7.90
C ARG A 88 6.59 17.86 -7.34
N GLN A 89 6.98 18.80 -6.49
CA GLN A 89 8.22 18.80 -5.72
C GLN A 89 8.00 18.24 -4.31
N ALA A 90 9.08 17.90 -3.61
CA ALA A 90 9.02 17.21 -2.32
C ALA A 90 8.27 17.98 -1.22
N ASP A 91 8.22 19.31 -1.31
CA ASP A 91 7.60 20.22 -0.35
C ASP A 91 6.20 20.69 -0.76
N ASP A 92 5.69 20.23 -1.91
CA ASP A 92 4.34 20.56 -2.38
C ASP A 92 3.27 19.91 -1.48
N PRO A 93 2.29 20.68 -0.96
CA PRO A 93 1.23 20.14 -0.12
C PRO A 93 0.23 19.27 -0.86
N GLU A 94 0.20 19.31 -2.20
CA GLU A 94 -0.83 18.67 -3.02
C GLU A 94 -0.29 17.49 -3.84
N TRP A 95 0.50 16.61 -3.21
CA TRP A 95 1.11 15.44 -3.88
C TRP A 95 0.08 14.50 -4.53
N TRP A 96 -1.15 14.48 -4.02
CA TRP A 96 -2.27 13.72 -4.58
C TRP A 96 -2.68 14.16 -6.00
N GLN A 97 -2.18 15.30 -6.48
CA GLN A 97 -2.40 15.75 -7.86
C GLN A 97 -1.43 15.15 -8.89
N ASP A 98 -0.39 14.44 -8.44
CA ASP A 98 0.45 13.57 -9.28
C ASP A 98 -0.07 12.12 -9.22
N ASP A 99 0.39 11.29 -10.16
CA ASP A 99 0.35 9.85 -9.91
C ASP A 99 1.32 9.53 -8.78
N THR A 100 0.80 8.93 -7.71
CA THR A 100 1.56 8.69 -6.50
C THR A 100 1.28 7.29 -5.97
N LEU A 101 2.34 6.63 -5.50
CA LEU A 101 2.25 5.46 -4.66
C LEU A 101 2.26 5.91 -3.21
N GLU A 102 1.22 5.56 -2.47
CA GLU A 102 1.18 5.74 -1.03
C GLU A 102 1.25 4.41 -0.29
N VAL A 103 2.01 4.42 0.81
CA VAL A 103 2.21 3.29 1.68
C VAL A 103 1.87 3.74 3.09
N PHE A 104 0.96 3.00 3.72
CA PHE A 104 0.56 3.21 5.11
C PHE A 104 1.06 2.02 5.92
N LEU A 105 1.81 2.27 6.99
CA LEU A 105 2.36 1.22 7.86
C LEU A 105 2.02 1.55 9.31
N ARG A 106 1.58 0.54 10.08
CA ARG A 106 1.42 0.64 11.52
C ARG A 106 2.27 -0.44 12.21
N PRO A 107 3.47 -0.13 12.71
CA PRO A 107 4.40 -1.13 13.24
C PRO A 107 3.84 -1.96 14.41
N HIS A 108 2.97 -1.35 15.21
CA HIS A 108 2.28 -2.00 16.32
C HIS A 108 0.78 -2.04 16.04
N ALA A 109 0.37 -2.98 15.19
CA ALA A 109 -1.01 -3.08 14.71
C ALA A 109 -2.10 -3.31 15.78
N PHE A 110 -1.71 -3.58 17.03
CA PHE A 110 -2.62 -3.77 18.17
C PHE A 110 -2.49 -2.66 19.23
N ASP A 111 -1.59 -1.71 19.02
CA ASP A 111 -1.45 -0.52 19.86
C ASP A 111 -2.17 0.64 19.16
N GLU A 112 -3.28 1.09 19.74
CA GLU A 112 -4.10 2.16 19.18
C GLU A 112 -3.38 3.53 19.20
N GLU A 113 -2.37 3.68 20.04
CA GLU A 113 -1.56 4.90 20.17
C GLU A 113 -0.35 4.90 19.22
N ALA A 114 -0.07 3.77 18.56
CA ALA A 114 1.05 3.68 17.64
C ALA A 114 0.82 4.54 16.39
N PRO A 115 1.81 5.36 15.97
CA PRO A 115 1.63 6.25 14.84
C PRO A 115 1.49 5.47 13.53
N ASP A 116 0.56 5.92 12.69
CA ASP A 116 0.52 5.51 11.29
C ASP A 116 1.66 6.19 10.53
N LEU A 117 2.51 5.39 9.91
CA LEU A 117 3.53 5.85 8.99
C LEU A 117 2.90 6.00 7.62
N HIS A 118 2.91 7.20 7.07
CA HIS A 118 2.50 7.49 5.71
C HIS A 118 3.76 7.81 4.90
N LEU A 119 3.93 7.13 3.77
CA LEU A 119 5.00 7.37 2.81
C LEU A 119 4.35 7.60 1.45
N ALA A 120 4.89 8.55 0.69
CA ALA A 120 4.39 8.86 -0.65
C ALA A 120 5.56 9.08 -1.61
N VAL A 121 5.46 8.49 -2.80
CA VAL A 121 6.45 8.67 -3.89
C VAL A 121 5.78 8.73 -5.26
N ASN A 122 6.22 9.67 -6.11
CA ASN A 122 5.74 9.78 -7.50
C ASN A 122 6.68 9.05 -8.49
N PRO A 123 6.32 8.88 -9.78
CA PRO A 123 7.14 8.21 -10.78
C PRO A 123 8.53 8.80 -11.02
N LYS A 124 8.80 10.05 -10.62
CA LYS A 124 10.13 10.67 -10.68
C LYS A 124 11.00 10.39 -9.45
N GLY A 125 10.47 9.66 -8.46
CA GLY A 125 11.16 9.36 -7.22
C GLY A 125 11.12 10.51 -6.21
N VAL A 126 10.26 11.51 -6.42
CA VAL A 126 10.02 12.58 -5.44
C VAL A 126 9.32 11.97 -4.24
N ARG A 127 9.92 12.15 -3.06
CA ARG A 127 9.38 11.71 -1.76
C ARG A 127 8.73 12.90 -1.07
N PHE A 128 7.49 12.76 -0.60
CA PHE A 128 6.72 13.89 -0.06
C PHE A 128 6.78 13.94 1.48
N GLU A 129 7.97 14.16 2.05
CA GLU A 129 8.23 14.00 3.50
C GLU A 129 7.57 15.07 4.39
N ARG A 130 7.20 16.24 3.84
CA ARG A 130 6.72 17.38 4.64
C ARG A 130 5.34 17.17 5.25
N TYR A 131 4.50 16.39 4.58
CA TYR A 131 3.10 16.15 4.94
C TYR A 131 2.79 14.68 5.17
N THR A 132 3.80 13.83 4.98
CA THR A 132 3.77 12.43 5.36
C THR A 132 4.67 12.23 6.59
N THR A 133 4.82 10.99 7.05
CA THR A 133 5.64 10.72 8.24
C THR A 133 7.11 11.10 8.00
N PRO A 134 7.80 11.74 8.98
CA PRO A 134 9.21 12.09 8.88
C PRO A 134 10.11 10.87 9.05
N LEU A 135 9.86 9.82 8.29
CA LEU A 135 10.66 8.61 8.22
C LEU A 135 11.58 8.72 7.01
N ALA A 136 12.89 8.70 7.23
CA ALA A 136 13.84 8.64 6.14
C ALA A 136 13.73 7.28 5.42
N PHE A 137 13.35 7.28 4.15
CA PHE A 137 13.31 6.09 3.31
C PHE A 137 13.97 6.37 1.95
N GLU A 138 14.53 5.35 1.33
CA GLU A 138 15.05 5.45 -0.04
C GLU A 138 13.98 4.99 -1.03
N ALA A 139 13.90 5.67 -2.18
CA ALA A 139 13.02 5.25 -3.27
C ALA A 139 13.75 5.27 -4.60
N ARG A 140 13.47 4.28 -5.44
CA ARG A 140 13.86 4.25 -6.84
C ARG A 140 12.64 4.00 -7.69
N THR A 141 12.56 4.68 -8.82
CA THR A 141 11.41 4.59 -9.71
C THR A 141 11.84 4.50 -11.16
N GLY A 142 10.90 4.09 -12.00
CA GLY A 142 11.09 4.15 -13.44
C GLY A 142 9.79 3.89 -14.18
N THR A 143 9.77 4.26 -15.46
CA THR A 143 8.61 4.06 -16.34
C THR A 143 8.84 2.85 -17.24
N PHE A 144 7.75 2.22 -17.67
CA PHE A 144 7.75 1.20 -18.72
C PHE A 144 6.52 1.36 -19.62
N PRO A 145 6.48 0.75 -20.81
CA PRO A 145 5.28 0.79 -21.65
C PRO A 145 4.05 0.27 -20.88
N GLY A 146 3.07 1.14 -20.66
CA GLY A 146 1.84 0.82 -19.93
C GLY A 146 1.91 0.98 -18.40
N GLY A 147 2.93 1.65 -17.87
CA GLY A 147 2.98 1.93 -16.42
C GLY A 147 4.29 2.48 -15.87
N TRP A 148 4.43 2.36 -14.56
CA TRP A 148 5.62 2.74 -13.83
C TRP A 148 5.83 1.84 -12.61
N TRP A 149 7.06 1.81 -12.11
CA TRP A 149 7.43 1.04 -10.94
C TRP A 149 8.07 1.93 -9.88
N ALA A 150 7.93 1.51 -8.63
CA ALA A 150 8.63 2.06 -7.49
C ALA A 150 9.17 0.92 -6.63
N GLU A 151 10.38 1.08 -6.13
CA GLU A 151 10.95 0.25 -5.08
C GLU A 151 11.34 1.17 -3.94
N LEU A 152 10.96 0.80 -2.72
CA LEU A 152 11.19 1.54 -1.48
C LEU A 152 12.04 0.67 -0.56
N ARG A 153 13.04 1.27 0.08
CA ARG A 153 13.75 0.71 1.23
C ARG A 153 13.44 1.58 2.43
N ILE A 154 12.85 0.96 3.44
CA ILE A 154 12.36 1.60 4.64
C ILE A 154 13.20 1.03 5.79
N PRO A 155 14.25 1.76 6.21
CA PRO A 155 15.17 1.28 7.25
C PRO A 155 14.43 0.97 8.54
N PHE A 156 14.85 -0.09 9.22
CA PHE A 156 14.39 -0.33 10.57
C PHE A 156 14.99 0.70 11.54
N GLY A 157 14.22 1.08 12.54
CA GLY A 157 14.58 2.11 13.53
C GLY A 157 13.49 2.27 14.57
N GLU A 158 13.49 3.39 15.29
CA GLU A 158 12.51 3.66 16.35
C GLU A 158 11.07 3.68 15.82
N ALA A 159 10.85 4.36 14.70
CA ALA A 159 9.52 4.48 14.09
C ALA A 159 9.07 3.21 13.35
N LEU A 160 9.99 2.34 12.93
CA LEU A 160 9.69 1.04 12.32
C LEU A 160 10.66 0.01 12.89
N PRO A 161 10.38 -0.58 14.06
CA PRO A 161 11.27 -1.57 14.64
C PRO A 161 11.39 -2.79 13.73
N PRO A 162 12.55 -3.49 13.76
CA PRO A 162 12.68 -4.75 13.05
C PRO A 162 11.64 -5.75 13.57
N PRO A 163 11.08 -6.61 12.69
CA PRO A 163 10.16 -7.63 13.15
C PRO A 163 10.88 -8.55 14.16
N PRO A 164 10.21 -8.96 15.25
CA PRO A 164 10.78 -9.95 16.16
C PRO A 164 11.13 -11.21 15.37
N THR A 165 12.30 -11.80 15.62
CA THR A 165 12.73 -13.05 14.99
C THR A 165 11.62 -14.09 15.06
N GLY A 166 11.15 -14.55 13.90
CA GLY A 166 10.08 -15.55 13.79
C GLY A 166 8.64 -15.02 13.88
N ARG A 167 8.40 -13.70 13.87
CA ARG A 167 7.04 -13.13 13.79
C ARG A 167 6.83 -12.24 12.56
N PRO A 168 5.68 -12.34 11.87
CA PRO A 168 5.33 -11.46 10.77
C PRO A 168 5.03 -10.03 11.26
N LEU A 169 5.35 -9.04 10.42
CA LEU A 169 5.02 -7.61 10.60
C LEU A 169 3.55 -7.37 10.23
N ALA A 170 2.78 -6.68 11.08
CA ALA A 170 1.36 -6.36 10.86
C ALA A 170 1.17 -4.84 10.65
N THR A 171 0.12 -4.41 9.93
CA THR A 171 -0.27 -2.99 9.74
C THR A 171 -1.81 -2.85 9.70
N GLN A 172 -2.43 -1.95 10.49
CA GLN A 172 -3.90 -1.82 10.66
C GLN A 172 -4.50 -0.61 9.91
N GLY A 173 -5.76 -0.71 9.46
CA GLY A 173 -6.52 0.35 8.77
C GLY A 173 -7.65 0.97 9.62
N GLY A 174 -7.79 2.29 9.52
CA GLY A 174 -8.93 3.11 9.96
C GLY A 174 -9.13 4.29 9.00
N PRO A 175 -10.30 4.96 8.97
CA PRO A 175 -10.72 5.82 7.86
C PRO A 175 -10.03 7.19 7.88
N ARG A 176 -9.50 7.67 6.73
CA ARG A 176 -9.06 9.07 6.51
C ARG A 176 -8.64 9.35 5.04
N PRO A 177 -8.35 10.62 4.67
CA PRO A 177 -9.09 11.53 3.78
C PRO A 177 -8.95 11.23 2.26
N PRO A 178 -9.74 11.90 1.39
CA PRO A 178 -9.81 11.60 -0.04
C PRO A 178 -8.54 12.00 -0.82
N GLY A 179 -8.04 11.12 -1.70
CA GLY A 179 -7.24 11.52 -2.85
C GLY A 179 -6.13 10.58 -3.32
N SER A 180 -5.85 9.48 -2.62
CA SER A 180 -4.61 8.72 -2.83
C SER A 180 -4.78 7.28 -3.32
N ARG A 181 -3.68 6.62 -3.72
CA ARG A 181 -3.63 5.19 -4.07
C ARG A 181 -2.73 4.46 -3.07
N GLY A 182 -3.29 3.55 -2.28
CA GLY A 182 -2.58 2.87 -1.19
C GLY A 182 -2.39 1.38 -1.41
N VAL A 183 -1.31 0.86 -0.85
CA VAL A 183 -1.09 -0.56 -0.62
C VAL A 183 -1.54 -0.92 0.81
N HIS A 184 -2.42 -1.90 0.96
CA HIS A 184 -2.90 -2.39 2.26
C HIS A 184 -2.70 -3.91 2.39
N PRO A 185 -1.69 -4.37 3.13
CA PRO A 185 -1.56 -5.76 3.53
C PRO A 185 -2.04 -6.00 4.98
N LEU A 186 -2.93 -6.97 5.20
CA LEU A 186 -3.45 -7.34 6.53
C LEU A 186 -3.56 -8.86 6.71
N ALA A 187 -3.13 -9.40 7.85
CA ALA A 187 -3.05 -10.83 8.19
C ALA A 187 -4.34 -11.42 8.85
N PRO A 188 -4.49 -12.76 8.97
CA PRO A 188 -5.76 -13.43 9.21
C PRO A 188 -6.21 -13.36 10.68
N GLY A 189 -7.52 -13.42 10.88
CA GLY A 189 -8.16 -13.62 12.18
C GLY A 189 -7.85 -15.00 12.78
N GLY A 190 -7.81 -15.05 14.10
CA GLY A 190 -8.03 -16.30 14.84
C GLY A 190 -9.48 -16.77 14.77
#